data_AF-X1H6T3-F1
#
_entry.id   AF-X1H6T3-F1
#
_cell.length_a   1.000
_cell.length_b   1.000
_cell.length_c   1.000
_cell.angle_alpha   90.00
_cell.angle_beta   90.00
_cell.angle_gamma   90.00
#
_symmetry.space_group_name_H-M   'P 1'
#
loop_
_entity.id
_entity.type
_entity.pdbx_description
1 polymer ?
#
loop_
_entity_poly.entity_id
_entity_poly.type
_entity_poly.pdbx_seq_one_letter_code
_entity_poly.pdbx_strand_id
1 'polypeptide(L)' 'MKVAVLQFSPVFGQIEVNLTKVEDYISKEIFDLIVLPELFTTGYLFTSQKEVKSLAEKIPEGFTTKEL' A
#
# COMPACT_ATOMS: atom_id res chain seq x y z
N MET A 1 -5.38 21.40 -9.54
CA MET A 1 -5.39 20.04 -8.99
C MET A 1 -4.06 19.37 -9.34
N LYS A 2 -3.21 19.10 -8.35
CA LYS A 2 -1.92 18.41 -8.49
C LYS A 2 -2.13 16.94 -8.15
N VAL A 3 -1.89 16.06 -9.14
CA VAL A 3 -2.06 14.62 -9.02
C VAL A 3 -0.69 13.95 -9.01
N ALA A 4 -0.49 13.00 -8.12
CA ALA A 4 0.68 12.14 -8.04
C ALA A 4 0.32 10.69 -8.37
N VAL A 5 1.27 9.96 -8.97
CA VAL A 5 1.18 8.52 -9.16
C VAL A 5 2.48 7.93 -8.63
N LEU A 6 2.38 7.04 -7.65
CA LEU A 6 3.56 6.44 -7.04
C LEU A 6 3.90 5.12 -7.72
N GLN A 7 5.15 4.97 -8.14
CA GLN A 7 5.71 3.71 -8.63
C GLN A 7 6.81 3.23 -7.69
N PHE A 8 6.65 2.02 -7.15
CA PHE A 8 7.69 1.32 -6.40
C PHE A 8 7.51 -0.20 -6.54
N SER A 9 8.42 -0.97 -5.95
CA SER A 9 8.33 -2.43 -5.90
C SER A 9 7.95 -2.87 -4.49
N PRO A 10 6.67 -3.23 -4.23
CA PRO A 10 6.26 -3.83 -2.97
C PRO A 10 7.06 -5.10 -2.69
N VAL A 11 7.46 -5.28 -1.42
CA VAL A 11 8.05 -6.52 -0.94
C VAL A 11 6.92 -7.43 -0.49
N PHE A 12 6.82 -8.61 -1.10
CA PHE A 12 5.68 -9.50 -0.88
C PHE A 12 5.50 -9.85 0.61
N GLY A 13 4.27 -9.71 1.11
CA GLY A 13 3.87 -10.01 2.49
C GLY A 13 4.38 -9.04 3.56
N GLN A 14 5.19 -8.05 3.20
CA GLN A 14 5.79 -7.11 4.17
C GLN A 14 5.00 -5.79 4.25
N ILE A 15 3.81 -5.84 4.86
CA ILE A 15 2.85 -4.72 4.93
C ILE A 15 3.49 -3.45 5.50
N GLU A 16 4.06 -3.52 6.70
CA GLU A 16 4.67 -2.36 7.38
C GLU A 16 5.81 -1.74 6.53
N VAL A 17 6.68 -2.57 5.96
CA VAL A 17 7.80 -2.10 5.13
C VAL A 17 7.30 -1.37 3.88
N ASN A 18 6.24 -1.88 3.25
CA ASN A 18 5.66 -1.26 2.07
C ASN A 18 4.93 0.04 2.42
N LEU A 19 4.26 0.08 3.56
CA LEU A 19 3.54 1.25 4.04
C LEU A 19 4.49 2.39 4.38
N THR A 20 5.55 2.13 5.15
CA THR A 20 6.58 3.12 5.47
C THR A 20 7.22 3.71 4.21
N LYS A 21 7.47 2.89 3.18
CA LYS A 21 7.94 3.41 1.89
C LYS A 21 6.97 4.41 1.28
N VAL A 22 5.67 4.14 1.32
CA VAL A 22 4.64 5.05 0.80
C VAL A 22 4.61 6.35 1.61
N GLU A 23 4.62 6.26 2.94
CA GLU A 23 4.66 7.43 3.85
C GLU A 23 5.89 8.31 3.59
N ASP A 24 7.05 7.70 3.36
CA ASP A 24 8.30 8.40 2.99
C ASP A 24 8.18 9.14 1.65
N TYR A 25 7.31 8.73 0.73
CA TYR A 25 7.05 9.47 -0.50
C TYR A 25 6.00 10.56 -0.31
N ILE A 26 4.92 10.25 0.42
CA ILE A 26 3.82 11.18 0.69
C ILE A 26 4.35 12.41 1.46
N SER A 27 5.26 12.21 2.42
CA SER A 27 5.81 13.28 3.25
C SER A 27 6.71 14.29 2.51
N LYS A 28 7.15 13.99 1.28
CA LYS A 28 8.12 14.82 0.55
C LYS A 28 7.49 15.95 -0.28
N GLU A 29 6.22 15.82 -0.66
CA GLU A 29 5.57 16.69 -1.64
C GLU A 29 4.10 16.91 -1.28
N ILE A 30 3.57 18.10 -1.60
CA ILE A 30 2.14 18.40 -1.45
C ILE A 30 1.42 18.06 -2.76
N PHE A 31 0.32 17.31 -2.71
CA PHE A 31 -0.58 16.99 -3.83
C PHE A 31 -2.04 16.90 -3.34
N ASP A 32 -2.99 17.08 -4.26
CA ASP A 32 -4.43 16.98 -3.95
C ASP A 32 -4.94 15.53 -4.02
N LEU A 33 -4.28 14.69 -4.84
CA LEU A 33 -4.61 13.28 -5.04
C LEU A 33 -3.33 12.50 -5.33
N ILE A 34 -3.21 11.32 -4.73
CA ILE A 34 -2.20 10.32 -5.08
C ILE A 34 -2.86 8.99 -5.41
N VAL A 35 -2.35 8.32 -6.45
CA VAL A 35 -2.74 6.95 -6.79
C VAL A 35 -1.58 6.02 -6.49
N LEU A 36 -1.86 4.96 -5.73
CA LEU A 36 -0.91 3.92 -5.36
C LEU A 36 -1.06 2.70 -6.30
N PRO A 37 -0.01 1.88 -6.46
CA PRO A 37 -0.08 0.66 -7.26
C PRO A 37 -1.14 -0.33 -6.77
N GLU A 38 -1.51 -1.26 -7.66
CA GLU A 38 -2.29 -2.43 -7.27
C GLU A 38 -1.57 -3.24 -6.18
N LEU A 39 -2.32 -3.61 -5.12
CA LEU A 39 -1.82 -4.43 -4.01
C LEU A 39 -0.52 -3.88 -3.37
N PHE A 40 -0.42 -2.55 -3.25
CA PHE A 40 0.82 -1.88 -2.85
C PHE A 40 1.36 -2.29 -1.47
N THR A 41 0.51 -2.73 -0.54
CA THR A 41 0.95 -3.16 0.80
C THR A 41 1.39 -4.62 0.85
N THR A 42 0.88 -5.48 -0.04
CA THR A 42 1.07 -6.93 0.06
C THR A 42 1.94 -7.51 -1.04
N GLY A 43 2.08 -6.83 -2.17
CA GLY A 43 2.65 -7.40 -3.39
C GLY A 43 1.64 -8.32 -4.12
N TYR A 44 2.02 -8.77 -5.31
CA TYR A 44 1.05 -9.31 -6.28
C TYR A 44 0.99 -10.84 -6.34
N LEU A 45 2.14 -11.53 -6.28
CA LEU A 45 2.24 -12.94 -6.67
C LEU A 45 1.77 -13.90 -5.57
N PHE A 46 0.46 -13.95 -5.36
CA PHE A 46 -0.16 -14.95 -4.49
C PHE A 46 -0.24 -16.32 -5.16
N THR A 47 0.01 -17.36 -4.39
CA THR A 47 -0.02 -18.77 -4.83
C THR A 47 -1.25 -19.53 -4.34
N SER A 48 -2.00 -18.96 -3.38
CA SER A 48 -3.22 -19.57 -2.85
C SER A 48 -4.20 -18.55 -2.29
N GLN A 49 -5.49 -18.91 -2.25
CA GLN A 49 -6.51 -18.08 -1.57
C GLN A 49 -6.24 -17.95 -0.06
N LYS A 50 -5.57 -18.93 0.56
CA LYS A 50 -5.22 -18.87 1.98
C LYS A 50 -4.21 -17.74 2.25
N GLU A 51 -3.23 -17.58 1.36
CA GLU A 51 -2.20 -16.55 1.44
C GLU A 51 -2.81 -15.14 1.29
N VAL A 52 -3.72 -14.97 0.33
CA VAL A 52 -4.49 -13.72 0.18
C VAL A 52 -5.26 -13.42 1.46
N LYS A 53 -5.99 -14.40 2.01
CA LYS A 53 -6.79 -14.21 3.23
C LYS A 53 -5.94 -13.87 4.46
N SER A 54 -4.71 -14.36 4.56
CA SER A 54 -3.82 -14.03 5.70
C SER A 54 -3.24 -12.63 5.64
N LEU A 55 -3.20 -12.00 4.45
CA LEU A 55 -2.63 -10.67 4.23
C LEU A 55 -3.70 -9.60 3.96
N ALA A 56 -4.94 -10.00 3.68
CA ALA A 56 -6.04 -9.09 3.45
C ALA A 56 -6.48 -8.40 4.75
N GLU A 57 -6.74 -7.11 4.65
CA GLU A 57 -7.23 -6.30 5.76
C GLU A 57 -8.69 -5.89 5.53
N LYS A 58 -9.45 -5.74 6.62
CA LYS A 58 -10.83 -5.25 6.55
C LYS A 58 -10.82 -3.74 6.32
N ILE A 59 -11.66 -3.24 5.43
CA ILE A 59 -11.85 -1.79 5.26
C ILE A 59 -13.08 -1.35 6.07
N PRO A 60 -13.01 -0.27 6.88
CA PRO A 60 -11.86 0.64 7.11
C PRO A 60 -11.02 0.28 8.35
N GLU A 61 -11.25 -0.85 9.01
CA GLU A 61 -10.63 -1.11 10.33
C GLU A 61 -9.22 -1.72 10.27
N GLY A 62 -8.71 -1.97 9.06
CA GLY A 62 -7.37 -2.47 8.76
C GLY A 62 -6.27 -1.51 9.14
N PHE A 63 -5.06 -2.03 9.23
CA PHE A 63 -3.86 -1.25 9.55
C PHE A 63 -3.60 -0.18 8.48
N THR A 64 -3.61 -0.58 7.20
CA THR A 64 -3.38 0.31 6.05
C THR A 64 -4.32 1.51 6.04
N THR A 65 -5.62 1.31 6.32
CA THR A 65 -6.63 2.39 6.30
C THR A 65 -6.70 3.19 7.60
N LYS A 66 -5.95 2.80 8.64
CA LYS A 66 -5.86 3.55 9.90
C LYS A 66 -4.62 4.45 9.96
N GLU A 67 -3.53 4.04 9.31
CA GLU A 67 -2.28 4.80 9.32
C GLU A 67 -2.20 5.85 8.20
N LEU A 68 -2.83 5.59 7.03
CA LEU A 68 -2.86 6.54 5.89
C LEU A 68 -4.08 7.47 5.88
#